data_AF-A0A1A7Y1H5-F1
#
_entry.id   AF-A0A1A7Y1H5-F1
#
_cell.length_a   1.000
_cell.length_b   1.000
_cell.length_c   1.000
_cell.angle_alpha   90.00
_cell.angle_beta   90.00
_cell.angle_gamma   90.00
#
_symmetry.space_group_name_H-M   'P 1'
#
loop_
_entity.id
_entity.type
_entity.pdbx_description
1 polymer ?
#
loop_
_entity_poly.entity_id
_entity_poly.type
_entity_poly.pdbx_seq_one_letter_code
_entity_poly.pdbx_strand_id
1 'polypeptide(L)'
;DLVFRASFLACHVNSQTGSDYSLRLWLVQVQEDAEVMGFPLQLHCSLQEAWSSREIVCEENYMEVSIQLSILPLSSQNKKNGVDSADMAVMFHKANRSAKEAVVLSLREAAALSYYVSLQTSRLSLRCPYSSLLSVFVKENGVDMEIVRASTLFRLQDKVLAVDTSVACALNKATADGSDLLWTVPYFIPSLVHGEFRDRGVRVGVNGQSLRDERGYRISLQEGR
;
A
#
# COMPACT_ATOMS: atom_id res chain seq x y z
N ASP A 1 -2.79 24.55 12.02
CA ASP A 1 -2.53 24.37 10.58
C ASP A 1 -3.42 23.28 10.00
N LEU A 2 -3.90 23.47 8.77
CA LEU A 2 -4.65 22.46 8.02
C LEU A 2 -3.66 21.71 7.11
N VAL A 3 -3.65 20.37 7.15
CA VAL A 3 -2.76 19.55 6.32
C VAL A 3 -3.59 18.63 5.44
N PHE A 4 -3.35 18.66 4.13
CA PHE A 4 -3.92 17.72 3.16
C PHE A 4 -2.81 16.81 2.62
N ARG A 5 -3.04 15.50 2.70
CA ARG A 5 -2.14 14.46 2.17
C ARG A 5 -2.89 13.61 1.16
N ALA A 6 -2.22 13.28 0.06
CA ALA A 6 -2.77 12.39 -0.96
C ALA A 6 -1.68 11.45 -1.46
N SER A 7 -2.04 10.17 -1.64
CA SER A 7 -1.18 9.17 -2.26
C SER A 7 -0.98 9.47 -3.74
N PHE A 8 0.18 9.11 -4.28
CA PHE A 8 0.43 9.06 -5.73
C PHE A 8 -0.55 8.17 -6.50
N LEU A 9 -1.15 7.18 -5.82
CA LEU A 9 -2.14 6.25 -6.37
C LEU A 9 -3.57 6.59 -5.92
N ALA A 10 -3.82 7.82 -5.45
CA ALA A 10 -5.17 8.26 -5.11
C ALA A 10 -6.02 8.57 -6.36
N CYS A 11 -7.34 8.57 -6.18
CA CYS A 11 -8.28 9.00 -7.21
C CYS A 11 -7.95 10.41 -7.71
N HIS A 12 -8.15 10.64 -9.01
CA HIS A 12 -7.90 11.92 -9.69
C HIS A 12 -6.43 12.37 -9.75
N VAL A 13 -5.49 11.60 -9.19
CA VAL A 13 -4.07 11.82 -9.46
C VAL A 13 -3.77 11.32 -10.88
N ASN A 14 -3.20 12.21 -11.68
CA ASN A 14 -2.84 11.91 -13.07
C ASN A 14 -1.32 11.84 -13.21
N SER A 15 -0.87 10.92 -14.06
CA SER A 15 0.54 10.77 -14.41
C SER A 15 0.66 10.42 -15.89
N GLN A 16 1.61 11.05 -16.59
CA GLN A 16 1.86 10.76 -18.00
C GLN A 16 2.99 9.73 -18.18
N THR A 17 4.04 9.84 -17.37
CA THR A 17 5.25 9.01 -17.49
C THR A 17 5.35 7.93 -16.40
N GLY A 18 4.48 7.98 -15.38
CA GLY A 18 4.62 7.16 -14.16
C GLY A 18 5.69 7.67 -13.19
N SER A 19 6.28 8.85 -13.46
CA SER A 19 7.26 9.51 -12.60
C SER A 19 6.89 10.96 -12.25
N ASP A 20 5.97 11.55 -13.00
CA ASP A 20 5.35 12.85 -12.78
C ASP A 20 3.90 12.67 -12.34
N TYR A 21 3.51 13.26 -11.21
CA TYR A 21 2.15 13.14 -10.69
C TYR A 21 1.58 14.53 -10.45
N SER A 22 0.30 14.69 -10.82
CA SER A 22 -0.42 15.93 -10.63
C SER A 22 -1.80 15.68 -10.02
N LEU A 23 -2.18 16.54 -9.07
CA LEU A 23 -3.51 16.54 -8.46
C LEU A 23 -4.04 17.98 -8.47
N ARG A 24 -5.23 18.16 -9.04
CA ARG A 24 -5.96 19.44 -8.99
C ARG A 24 -7.00 19.36 -7.89
N LEU A 25 -7.03 20.38 -7.03
CA LEU A 25 -8.01 20.50 -5.95
C LEU A 25 -8.38 21.97 -5.77
N TRP A 26 -9.53 22.22 -5.15
CA TRP A 26 -9.97 23.56 -4.76
C TRP A 26 -9.97 23.64 -3.25
N LEU A 27 -9.24 24.60 -2.69
CA LEU A 27 -9.41 24.98 -1.29
C LEU A 27 -10.56 25.97 -1.21
N VAL A 28 -11.63 25.58 -0.51
CA VAL A 28 -12.83 26.41 -0.38
C VAL A 28 -12.90 26.90 1.05
N GLN A 29 -12.89 28.21 1.24
CA GLN A 29 -13.09 28.87 2.52
C GLN A 29 -14.50 29.44 2.57
N VAL A 30 -15.25 29.06 3.60
CA VAL A 30 -16.59 29.59 3.89
C VAL A 30 -16.45 30.66 4.98
N GLN A 31 -16.84 31.88 4.68
CA GLN A 31 -16.84 33.01 5.61
C GLN A 31 -18.13 33.05 6.46
N GLU A 32 -18.12 33.84 7.54
CA GLU A 32 -19.24 33.95 8.49
C GLU A 32 -20.53 34.50 7.85
N ASP A 33 -20.40 35.27 6.77
CA ASP A 33 -21.48 35.84 5.96
C ASP A 33 -21.98 34.91 4.84
N ALA A 34 -21.54 33.64 4.84
CA ALA A 34 -21.77 32.65 3.80
C ALA A 34 -21.16 32.99 2.43
N GLU A 35 -20.24 33.96 2.35
CA GLU A 35 -19.41 34.12 1.16
C GLU A 35 -18.43 32.93 1.02
N VAL A 36 -18.36 32.40 -0.19
CA VAL A 36 -17.52 31.24 -0.53
C VAL A 36 -16.37 31.69 -1.42
N MET A 37 -15.15 31.59 -0.90
CA MET A 37 -13.93 31.88 -1.65
C MET A 37 -13.23 30.57 -2.03
N GLY A 38 -13.04 30.35 -3.33
CA GLY A 38 -12.39 29.16 -3.88
C GLY A 38 -11.00 29.46 -4.44
N PHE A 39 -10.01 28.72 -3.97
CA PHE A 39 -8.62 28.83 -4.41
C PHE A 39 -8.23 27.54 -5.17
N PRO A 40 -8.06 27.59 -6.50
CA PRO A 40 -7.61 26.44 -7.26
C PRO A 40 -6.13 26.16 -6.95
N LEU A 41 -5.82 24.91 -6.63
CA LEU A 41 -4.48 24.43 -6.32
C LEU A 41 -4.14 23.26 -7.26
N GLN A 42 -2.91 23.28 -7.78
CA GLN A 42 -2.37 22.18 -8.58
C GLN A 42 -1.08 21.68 -7.93
N LEU A 43 -1.19 20.55 -7.25
CA LEU A 43 -0.05 19.86 -6.66
C LEU A 43 0.68 19.10 -7.74
N HIS A 44 2.00 19.24 -7.76
CA HIS A 44 2.91 18.50 -8.62
C HIS A 44 3.96 17.82 -7.77
N CYS A 45 4.14 16.53 -7.98
CA CYS A 45 5.13 15.73 -7.29
C CYS A 45 5.85 14.84 -8.31
N SER A 46 7.18 14.75 -8.19
CA SER A 46 7.98 13.80 -8.93
C SER A 46 8.51 12.72 -7.99
N LEU A 47 8.59 11.50 -8.50
CA LEU A 47 9.27 10.42 -7.80
C LEU A 47 10.78 10.66 -7.83
N GLN A 48 11.41 10.65 -6.67
CA GLN A 48 12.86 10.74 -6.55
C GLN A 48 13.55 9.43 -6.94
N GLU A 49 12.90 8.30 -6.63
CA GLU A 49 13.34 6.96 -7.00
C GLU A 49 12.23 6.22 -7.74
N ALA A 50 12.60 5.34 -8.67
CA ALA A 50 11.63 4.50 -9.34
C ALA A 50 10.97 3.56 -8.33
N TRP A 51 9.66 3.35 -8.48
CA TRP A 51 8.93 2.38 -7.66
C TRP A 51 9.56 0.98 -7.74
N SER A 52 9.63 0.29 -6.62
CA SER A 52 9.90 -1.14 -6.59
C SER A 52 8.78 -1.93 -7.25
N SER A 53 9.08 -3.17 -7.63
CA SER A 53 8.12 -4.10 -8.25
C SER A 53 6.88 -4.35 -7.37
N ARG A 54 7.06 -4.39 -6.04
CA ARG A 54 6.01 -4.40 -5.02
C ARG A 54 6.35 -3.35 -3.97
N GLU A 55 5.38 -2.56 -3.58
CA GLU A 55 5.51 -1.43 -2.65
C GLU A 55 4.40 -1.52 -1.60
N ILE A 56 4.74 -1.32 -0.34
CA ILE A 56 3.80 -1.33 0.77
C ILE A 56 3.85 0.03 1.45
N VAL A 57 2.69 0.64 1.63
CA VAL A 57 2.52 1.94 2.27
C VAL A 57 1.63 1.75 3.49
N CYS A 58 2.17 2.18 4.64
CA CYS A 58 1.48 2.23 5.92
C CYS A 58 1.33 3.68 6.31
N GLU A 59 0.22 4.29 5.93
CA GLU A 59 -0.10 5.69 6.26
C GLU A 59 -0.84 5.79 7.59
N GLU A 60 -1.15 7.00 8.04
CA GLU A 60 -1.88 7.22 9.29
C GLU A 60 -3.28 6.58 9.28
N ASN A 61 -3.94 6.52 8.11
CA ASN A 61 -5.34 6.11 7.99
C ASN A 61 -5.61 4.95 7.02
N TYR A 62 -4.59 4.45 6.31
CA TYR A 62 -4.75 3.31 5.42
C TYR A 62 -3.48 2.47 5.28
N MET A 63 -3.68 1.23 4.88
CA MET A 63 -2.66 0.31 4.39
C MET A 63 -2.86 0.12 2.89
N GLU A 64 -1.77 0.09 2.14
CA GLU A 64 -1.79 -0.13 0.70
C GLU A 64 -0.64 -1.03 0.28
N VAL A 65 -0.93 -1.96 -0.63
CA VAL A 65 0.10 -2.61 -1.44
C VAL A 65 -0.11 -2.23 -2.89
N SER A 66 0.98 -1.99 -3.61
CA SER A 66 0.95 -1.78 -5.05
C SER A 66 2.02 -2.62 -5.76
N ILE A 67 1.65 -3.19 -6.91
CA ILE A 67 2.47 -4.11 -7.69
C ILE A 67 2.52 -3.63 -9.12
N GLN A 68 3.72 -3.62 -9.70
CA GLN A 68 3.91 -3.22 -11.09
C GLN A 68 3.26 -4.24 -12.04
N LEU A 69 2.47 -3.78 -13.02
CA LEU A 69 1.80 -4.70 -13.96
C LEU A 69 2.77 -5.34 -14.96
N SER A 70 3.95 -4.76 -15.17
CA SER A 70 4.96 -5.26 -16.12
C SER A 70 5.54 -6.62 -15.71
N ILE A 71 5.65 -6.89 -14.40
CA ILE A 71 6.17 -8.15 -13.86
C ILE A 71 5.12 -9.27 -13.84
N LEU A 72 3.84 -8.92 -14.03
CA LEU A 72 2.76 -9.89 -14.03
C LEU A 72 2.72 -10.60 -15.40
N PRO A 73 2.46 -11.92 -15.43
CA PRO A 73 2.35 -12.70 -16.67
C PRO A 73 1.01 -12.44 -17.39
N LEU A 74 0.64 -11.17 -17.56
CA LEU A 74 -0.53 -10.74 -18.33
C LEU A 74 -0.18 -10.72 -19.83
N SER A 75 -1.06 -11.30 -20.66
CA SER A 75 -0.86 -11.36 -22.11
C SER A 75 -0.83 -9.96 -22.75
N SER A 76 -0.21 -9.85 -23.93
CA SER A 76 -0.18 -8.58 -24.69
C SER A 76 -1.56 -8.09 -25.09
N GLN A 77 -2.53 -8.99 -25.29
CA GLN A 77 -3.93 -8.62 -25.54
C GLN A 77 -4.61 -8.05 -24.30
N ASN A 78 -4.38 -8.63 -23.12
CA ASN A 78 -4.91 -8.10 -21.85
C ASN A 78 -4.29 -6.74 -21.51
N LYS A 79 -3.01 -6.54 -21.84
CA LYS A 79 -2.33 -5.25 -21.68
C LYS A 79 -2.84 -4.19 -22.66
N LYS A 80 -3.23 -4.57 -23.88
CA LYS A 80 -3.75 -3.66 -24.92
C LYS A 80 -5.21 -3.26 -24.73
N ASN A 81 -6.06 -4.20 -24.33
CA ASN A 81 -7.49 -3.96 -24.16
C ASN A 81 -7.85 -3.43 -22.76
N GLY A 82 -6.87 -3.40 -21.84
CA GLY A 82 -7.14 -3.24 -20.42
C GLY A 82 -7.76 -4.51 -19.84
N VAL A 83 -7.56 -4.74 -18.54
CA VAL A 83 -8.35 -5.73 -17.80
C VAL A 83 -9.59 -5.01 -17.30
N ASP A 84 -10.78 -5.50 -17.66
CA ASP A 84 -12.03 -4.96 -17.13
C ASP A 84 -12.12 -5.24 -15.62
N SER A 85 -12.59 -4.25 -14.86
CA SER A 85 -13.02 -4.40 -13.46
C SER A 85 -13.91 -5.63 -13.25
N ALA A 86 -14.78 -5.94 -14.23
CA ALA A 86 -15.67 -7.10 -14.20
C ALA A 86 -14.96 -8.46 -14.24
N ASP A 87 -13.71 -8.49 -14.73
CA ASP A 87 -12.87 -9.70 -14.79
C ASP A 87 -11.94 -9.84 -13.59
N MET A 88 -12.11 -8.99 -12.57
CA MET A 88 -11.33 -9.03 -11.35
C MET A 88 -12.17 -9.39 -10.13
N ALA A 89 -11.53 -10.11 -9.22
CA ALA A 89 -12.04 -10.38 -7.88
C ALA A 89 -10.89 -10.33 -6.88
N VAL A 90 -11.21 -10.23 -5.59
CA VAL A 90 -10.22 -10.33 -4.52
C VAL A 90 -10.55 -11.52 -3.65
N MET A 91 -9.57 -12.37 -3.43
CA MET A 91 -9.65 -13.49 -2.51
C MET A 91 -8.92 -13.13 -1.23
N PHE A 92 -9.66 -12.97 -0.13
CA PHE A 92 -9.10 -12.74 1.20
C PHE A 92 -8.88 -14.06 1.92
N HIS A 93 -7.69 -14.25 2.47
CA HIS A 93 -7.29 -15.44 3.21
C HIS A 93 -7.46 -15.21 4.71
N LYS A 94 -8.26 -16.04 5.39
CA LYS A 94 -8.37 -15.98 6.84
C LYS A 94 -7.13 -16.57 7.50
N ALA A 95 -6.63 -15.90 8.52
CA ALA A 95 -5.34 -16.16 9.15
C ALA A 95 -5.18 -17.51 9.87
N ASN A 96 -6.21 -18.35 9.95
CA ASN A 96 -6.16 -19.50 10.87
C ASN A 96 -6.73 -20.84 10.37
N ARG A 97 -7.21 -20.98 9.13
CA ARG A 97 -7.70 -22.28 8.61
C ARG A 97 -7.49 -22.39 7.10
N SER A 98 -7.34 -23.64 6.64
CA SER A 98 -7.11 -24.08 5.25
C SER A 98 -7.81 -23.25 4.17
N ALA A 99 -7.31 -23.29 2.92
CA ALA A 99 -7.82 -22.61 1.73
C ALA A 99 -9.35 -22.72 1.46
N LYS A 100 -10.07 -23.58 2.19
CA LYS A 100 -11.54 -23.73 2.17
C LYS A 100 -12.32 -22.57 2.80
N GLU A 101 -11.68 -21.66 3.55
CA GLU A 101 -12.36 -20.52 4.21
C GLU A 101 -12.03 -19.15 3.60
N ALA A 102 -11.39 -19.12 2.42
CA ALA A 102 -11.13 -17.87 1.72
C ALA A 102 -12.44 -17.19 1.30
N VAL A 103 -12.49 -15.86 1.43
CA VAL A 103 -13.64 -15.05 1.03
C VAL A 103 -13.30 -14.41 -0.31
N VAL A 104 -14.02 -14.79 -1.36
CA VAL A 104 -13.86 -14.20 -2.70
C VAL A 104 -14.94 -13.15 -2.89
N LEU A 105 -14.53 -11.92 -3.20
CA LEU A 105 -15.41 -10.78 -3.42
C LEU A 105 -15.16 -10.19 -4.80
N SER A 106 -16.23 -9.79 -5.49
CA SER A 106 -16.11 -8.85 -6.60
C SER A 106 -15.53 -7.52 -6.12
N LEU A 107 -15.00 -6.70 -7.04
CA LEU A 107 -14.45 -5.39 -6.67
C LEU A 107 -15.51 -4.47 -6.03
N ARG A 108 -16.79 -4.61 -6.42
CA ARG A 108 -17.90 -3.85 -5.83
C ARG A 108 -18.19 -4.28 -4.38
N GLU A 109 -18.21 -5.58 -4.12
CA GLU A 109 -18.41 -6.10 -2.75
C GLU A 109 -17.22 -5.75 -1.85
N ALA A 110 -16.00 -5.84 -2.37
CA ALA A 110 -14.80 -5.41 -1.67
C ALA A 110 -14.88 -3.90 -1.32
N ALA A 111 -15.28 -3.05 -2.26
CA ALA A 111 -15.44 -1.62 -2.04
C ALA A 111 -16.53 -1.30 -1.01
N ALA A 112 -17.61 -2.08 -0.96
CA ALA A 112 -18.65 -1.96 0.08
C ALA A 112 -18.12 -2.30 1.49
N LEU A 113 -17.02 -3.03 1.57
CA LEU A 113 -16.27 -3.31 2.81
C LEU A 113 -15.04 -2.40 2.98
N SER A 114 -14.96 -1.30 2.23
CA SER A 114 -13.84 -0.34 2.24
C SER A 114 -12.49 -0.90 1.76
N TYR A 115 -12.50 -1.98 0.99
CA TYR A 115 -11.35 -2.48 0.25
C TYR A 115 -11.40 -2.00 -1.20
N TYR A 116 -10.42 -1.18 -1.59
CA TYR A 116 -10.36 -0.57 -2.91
C TYR A 116 -9.25 -1.20 -3.72
N VAL A 117 -9.61 -1.78 -4.87
CA VAL A 117 -8.65 -2.27 -5.86
C VAL A 117 -8.61 -1.31 -7.03
N SER A 118 -7.41 -0.95 -7.47
CA SER A 118 -7.21 -0.09 -8.62
C SER A 118 -6.19 -0.67 -9.59
N LEU A 119 -6.44 -0.47 -10.88
CA LEU A 119 -5.46 -0.62 -11.96
C LEU A 119 -5.19 0.77 -12.51
N GLN A 120 -4.21 1.47 -11.94
CA GLN A 120 -3.89 2.85 -12.32
C GLN A 120 -2.40 3.00 -12.56
N THR A 121 -2.02 3.82 -13.55
CA THR A 121 -0.63 4.23 -13.78
C THR A 121 0.35 3.04 -13.84
N SER A 122 -0.02 1.98 -14.55
CA SER A 122 0.75 0.72 -14.69
C SER A 122 0.94 -0.13 -13.43
N ARG A 123 0.16 0.12 -12.35
CA ARG A 123 0.20 -0.67 -11.11
C ARG A 123 -1.17 -1.23 -10.76
N LEU A 124 -1.17 -2.41 -10.16
CA LEU A 124 -2.27 -2.97 -9.38
C LEU A 124 -2.12 -2.51 -7.94
N SER A 125 -3.14 -1.96 -7.32
CA SER A 125 -3.14 -1.68 -5.88
C SER A 125 -4.34 -2.29 -5.16
N LEU A 126 -4.14 -2.65 -3.90
CA LEU A 126 -5.19 -2.95 -2.92
C LEU A 126 -4.98 -2.01 -1.73
N ARG A 127 -6.01 -1.23 -1.39
CA ARG A 127 -6.02 -0.28 -0.27
C ARG A 127 -7.17 -0.57 0.68
N CYS A 128 -6.92 -0.44 1.97
CA CYS A 128 -7.95 -0.55 3.00
C CYS A 128 -7.60 0.30 4.23
N PRO A 129 -8.59 0.77 5.01
CA PRO A 129 -8.32 1.40 6.30
C PRO A 129 -7.77 0.39 7.31
N TYR A 130 -7.21 0.88 8.41
CA TYR A 130 -6.91 0.03 9.57
C TYR A 130 -8.19 -0.46 10.23
N SER A 131 -8.08 -1.54 11.00
CA SER A 131 -9.19 -2.24 11.65
C SER A 131 -10.28 -2.69 10.65
N SER A 132 -9.88 -3.01 9.42
CA SER A 132 -10.82 -3.48 8.40
C SER A 132 -11.33 -4.89 8.70
N LEU A 133 -12.53 -5.23 8.24
CA LEU A 133 -13.23 -6.48 8.59
C LEU A 133 -12.46 -7.77 8.27
N LEU A 134 -11.65 -7.76 7.21
CA LEU A 134 -10.86 -8.92 6.74
C LEU A 134 -9.37 -8.76 7.06
N SER A 135 -9.01 -7.76 7.88
CA SER A 135 -7.68 -7.63 8.47
C SER A 135 -7.53 -8.56 9.68
N VAL A 136 -6.29 -8.85 10.04
CA VAL A 136 -5.96 -9.59 11.26
C VAL A 136 -4.82 -8.92 12.00
N PHE A 137 -4.90 -8.98 13.33
CA PHE A 137 -3.84 -8.54 14.21
C PHE A 137 -2.96 -9.73 14.57
N VAL A 138 -1.66 -9.61 14.29
CA VAL A 138 -0.68 -10.65 14.60
C VAL A 138 0.54 -10.02 15.24
N LYS A 139 1.25 -10.81 16.04
CA LYS A 139 2.53 -10.42 16.60
C LYS A 139 3.64 -11.11 15.83
N GLU A 140 4.38 -10.35 15.03
CA GLU A 140 5.49 -10.85 14.22
C GLU A 140 6.80 -10.42 14.87
N ASN A 141 7.58 -11.38 15.38
CA ASN A 141 8.85 -11.13 16.08
C ASN A 141 8.75 -10.05 17.18
N GLY A 142 7.69 -10.11 17.98
CA GLY A 142 7.46 -9.18 19.10
C GLY A 142 6.83 -7.84 18.71
N VAL A 143 6.65 -7.55 17.42
CA VAL A 143 6.00 -6.32 16.93
C VAL A 143 4.54 -6.62 16.59
N ASP A 144 3.63 -5.82 17.13
CA ASP A 144 2.21 -5.89 16.78
C ASP A 144 1.99 -5.33 15.37
N MET A 145 1.36 -6.12 14.51
CA MET A 145 1.08 -5.79 13.12
C MET A 145 -0.38 -6.01 12.78
N GLU A 146 -0.92 -5.15 11.90
CA GLU A 146 -2.16 -5.42 11.19
C GLU A 146 -1.86 -5.91 9.78
N ILE A 147 -2.51 -7.00 9.37
CA ILE A 147 -2.22 -7.69 8.11
C ILE A 147 -3.52 -7.97 7.38
N VAL A 148 -3.52 -7.72 6.07
CA VAL A 148 -4.53 -8.23 5.15
C VAL A 148 -3.84 -9.23 4.25
N ARG A 149 -4.27 -10.49 4.31
CA ARG A 149 -3.79 -11.54 3.41
C ARG A 149 -4.77 -11.65 2.25
N ALA A 150 -4.33 -11.29 1.05
CA ALA A 150 -5.23 -11.22 -0.10
C ALA A 150 -4.52 -11.62 -1.39
N SER A 151 -5.31 -12.08 -2.36
CA SER A 151 -4.85 -12.27 -3.73
C SER A 151 -5.86 -11.65 -4.69
N THR A 152 -5.40 -10.76 -5.56
CA THR A 152 -6.22 -10.25 -6.64
C THR A 152 -6.24 -11.29 -7.76
N LEU A 153 -7.43 -11.72 -8.13
CA LEU A 153 -7.70 -12.70 -9.16
C LEU A 153 -8.03 -11.98 -10.46
N PHE A 154 -7.30 -12.33 -11.52
CA PHE A 154 -7.57 -11.89 -12.88
C PHE A 154 -8.16 -13.06 -13.65
N ARG A 155 -9.41 -12.93 -14.09
CA ARG A 155 -10.01 -13.86 -15.05
C ARG A 155 -9.40 -13.57 -16.43
N LEU A 156 -8.64 -14.54 -16.93
CA LEU A 156 -8.17 -14.57 -18.31
C LEU A 156 -9.01 -15.62 -19.06
N GLN A 157 -8.95 -15.62 -20.40
CA GLN A 157 -9.81 -16.47 -21.25
C GLN A 157 -9.95 -17.92 -20.73
N ASP A 158 -8.84 -18.64 -20.51
CA ASP A 158 -8.85 -20.04 -20.06
C ASP A 158 -8.16 -20.27 -18.71
N LYS A 159 -7.76 -19.20 -18.01
CA LYS A 159 -6.93 -19.30 -16.80
C LYS A 159 -7.27 -18.19 -15.81
N VAL A 160 -7.05 -18.44 -14.53
CA VAL A 160 -7.08 -17.40 -13.49
C VAL A 160 -5.65 -17.13 -13.05
N LEU A 161 -5.23 -15.88 -13.12
CA LEU A 161 -3.98 -15.43 -12.52
C LEU A 161 -4.29 -14.87 -11.12
N ALA A 162 -3.72 -15.49 -10.08
CA ALA A 162 -3.77 -14.98 -8.72
C ALA A 162 -2.48 -14.21 -8.41
N VAL A 163 -2.61 -12.93 -8.04
CA VAL A 163 -1.51 -12.06 -7.67
C VAL A 163 -1.60 -11.81 -6.17
N ASP A 164 -0.56 -12.17 -5.41
CA ASP A 164 -0.51 -11.87 -3.96
C ASP A 164 -0.52 -10.35 -3.75
N THR A 165 -1.59 -9.85 -3.15
CA THR A 165 -1.81 -8.45 -2.77
C THR A 165 -1.93 -8.33 -1.26
N SER A 166 -1.17 -9.14 -0.52
CA SER A 166 -1.09 -9.02 0.94
C SER A 166 -0.35 -7.74 1.37
N VAL A 167 -0.77 -7.17 2.49
CA VAL A 167 -0.15 -5.99 3.12
C VAL A 167 -0.01 -6.23 4.63
N ALA A 168 1.06 -5.74 5.23
CA ALA A 168 1.32 -5.82 6.66
C ALA A 168 1.93 -4.50 7.14
N CYS A 169 1.33 -3.91 8.17
CA CYS A 169 1.75 -2.64 8.73
C CYS A 169 1.95 -2.75 10.24
N ALA A 170 3.09 -2.25 10.71
CA ALA A 170 3.44 -2.25 12.12
C ALA A 170 2.58 -1.20 12.86
N LEU A 171 2.04 -1.57 14.01
CA LEU A 171 1.16 -0.72 14.83
C LEU A 171 1.89 0.00 15.96
N ASN A 172 3.16 -0.36 16.19
CA ASN A 172 3.95 0.25 17.23
C ASN A 172 4.29 1.69 16.87
N LYS A 173 4.12 2.58 17.86
CA LYS A 173 4.59 3.96 17.78
C LYS A 173 6.07 4.00 18.14
N ALA A 174 6.75 5.05 17.71
CA ALA A 174 8.06 5.39 18.26
C ALA A 174 7.95 5.56 19.79
N THR A 175 8.94 5.05 20.50
CA THR A 175 9.09 5.19 21.94
C THR A 175 10.29 6.07 22.24
N ALA A 176 10.28 6.77 23.37
CA ALA A 176 11.45 7.53 23.80
C ALA A 176 12.41 6.63 24.58
N ASP A 177 13.69 6.66 24.21
CA ASP A 177 14.79 6.05 24.97
C ASP A 177 15.83 7.14 25.26
N GLY A 178 15.73 7.76 26.43
CA GLY A 178 16.52 8.94 26.78
C GLY A 178 16.23 10.11 25.84
N SER A 179 17.26 10.56 25.11
CA SER A 179 17.16 11.62 24.08
C SER A 179 16.75 11.09 22.70
N ASP A 180 16.71 9.77 22.53
CA ASP A 180 16.55 9.14 21.23
C ASP A 180 15.09 8.67 21.03
N LEU A 181 14.65 8.71 19.77
CA LEU A 181 13.38 8.09 19.35
C LEU A 181 13.68 6.68 18.82
N LEU A 182 13.15 5.68 19.51
CA LEU A 182 13.29 4.28 19.16
C LEU A 182 12.05 3.79 18.40
N TRP A 183 12.26 3.35 17.16
CA TRP A 183 11.25 2.67 16.36
C TRP A 183 11.72 1.25 16.01
N THR A 184 10.94 0.25 16.42
CA THR A 184 11.20 -1.15 16.10
C THR A 184 10.34 -1.60 14.94
N VAL A 185 10.92 -2.23 13.92
CA VAL A 185 10.17 -2.87 12.83
C VAL A 185 10.71 -4.28 12.62
N PRO A 186 9.88 -5.26 12.24
CA PRO A 186 10.36 -6.60 11.96
C PRO A 186 11.31 -6.59 10.75
N TYR A 187 12.50 -7.16 10.92
CA TYR A 187 13.43 -7.36 9.81
C TYR A 187 12.87 -8.33 8.77
N PHE A 188 12.16 -9.36 9.24
CA PHE A 188 11.48 -10.35 8.43
C PHE A 188 10.00 -10.38 8.83
N ILE A 189 9.12 -10.28 7.82
CA ILE A 189 7.66 -10.36 7.99
C ILE A 189 7.18 -11.63 7.27
N PRO A 190 7.10 -12.78 7.96
CA PRO A 190 6.71 -14.06 7.37
C PRO A 190 5.41 -13.98 6.57
N SER A 191 4.46 -13.19 7.06
CA SER A 191 3.14 -13.00 6.44
C SER A 191 3.15 -12.36 5.05
N LEU A 192 4.26 -11.73 4.63
CA LEU A 192 4.42 -11.13 3.29
C LEU A 192 5.26 -11.99 2.34
N VAL A 193 5.78 -13.12 2.82
CA VAL A 193 6.75 -13.92 2.11
C VAL A 193 6.13 -15.28 1.76
N HIS A 194 6.16 -15.62 0.48
CA HIS A 194 5.67 -16.89 -0.04
C HIS A 194 6.78 -17.58 -0.84
N GLY A 195 6.98 -18.88 -0.62
CA GLY A 195 7.98 -19.66 -1.33
C GLY A 195 9.41 -19.44 -0.85
N GLU A 196 10.39 -19.64 -1.75
CA GLU A 196 11.81 -19.48 -1.43
C GLU A 196 12.16 -18.01 -1.18
N PHE A 197 12.55 -17.69 0.04
CA PHE A 197 13.00 -16.37 0.44
C PHE A 197 14.51 -16.28 0.39
N ARG A 198 15.03 -15.25 -0.29
CA ARG A 198 16.43 -14.88 -0.23
C ARG A 198 16.55 -13.45 0.25
N ASP A 199 17.16 -13.29 1.42
CA ASP A 199 17.52 -11.99 1.95
C ASP A 199 18.51 -11.28 1.00
N ARG A 200 18.22 -10.03 0.66
CA ARG A 200 19.06 -9.14 -0.15
C ARG A 200 19.50 -7.89 0.63
N GLY A 201 19.30 -7.89 1.94
CA GLY A 201 19.55 -6.78 2.84
C GLY A 201 18.37 -5.82 2.93
N VAL A 202 18.42 -4.98 3.97
CA VAL A 202 17.43 -3.95 4.26
C VAL A 202 18.10 -2.58 4.14
N ARG A 203 17.39 -1.62 3.55
CA ARG A 203 17.77 -0.21 3.54
C ARG A 203 16.66 0.58 4.22
N VAL A 204 17.04 1.50 5.09
CA VAL A 204 16.13 2.40 5.80
C VAL A 204 16.41 3.81 5.31
N GLY A 205 15.37 4.64 5.20
CA GLY A 205 15.50 6.03 4.78
C GLY A 205 14.52 6.94 5.49
N VAL A 206 14.85 8.22 5.54
CA VAL A 206 13.98 9.30 6.06
C VAL A 206 13.82 10.33 4.95
N ASN A 207 12.59 10.78 4.69
CA ASN A 207 12.29 11.76 3.63
C ASN A 207 12.85 11.36 2.25
N GLY A 208 12.79 10.06 1.92
CA GLY A 208 13.29 9.53 0.65
C GLY A 208 14.83 9.44 0.54
N GLN A 209 15.57 9.73 1.62
CA GLN A 209 17.01 9.61 1.65
C GLN A 209 17.42 8.39 2.47
N SER A 210 18.20 7.49 1.88
CA SER A 210 18.74 6.32 2.60
C SER A 210 19.62 6.77 3.76
N LEU A 211 19.33 6.27 4.96
CA LEU A 211 20.21 6.42 6.11
C LEU A 211 21.49 5.61 5.84
N ARG A 212 22.59 6.32 5.66
CA ARG A 212 23.94 5.78 5.88
C ARG A 212 24.32 6.12 7.32
N ASP A 213 25.29 5.43 7.90
CA ASP A 213 25.72 5.62 9.29
C ASP A 213 26.19 7.08 9.49
N GLU A 214 25.24 7.96 9.80
CA GLU A 214 25.35 9.41 9.81
C GLU A 214 24.84 9.94 11.15
N ARG A 215 25.44 11.06 11.57
CA ARG A 215 25.25 11.68 12.88
C ARG A 215 23.75 11.93 13.15
N GLY A 216 23.19 11.17 14.10
CA GLY A 216 21.82 11.36 14.61
C GLY A 216 20.89 10.15 14.49
N TYR A 217 21.30 9.09 13.78
CA TYR A 217 20.53 7.86 13.66
C TYR A 217 21.40 6.64 13.97
N ARG A 218 20.84 5.66 14.71
CA ARG A 218 21.49 4.37 14.97
C ARG A 218 20.56 3.25 14.53
N ILE A 219 21.01 2.43 13.59
CA ILE A 219 20.29 1.23 13.14
C ILE A 219 20.98 0.03 13.79
N SER A 220 20.23 -0.79 14.52
CA SER A 220 20.73 -2.02 15.12
C SER A 220 19.74 -3.15 14.91
N LEU A 221 20.25 -4.33 14.55
CA LEU A 221 19.46 -5.57 14.58
C LEU A 221 19.44 -6.06 16.02
N GLN A 222 18.24 -6.23 16.57
CA GLN A 222 18.04 -6.85 17.88
C GLN A 222 17.36 -8.19 17.69
N GLU A 223 17.83 -9.22 18.41
CA GLU A 223 17.10 -10.48 18.52
C GLU A 223 15.82 -10.24 19.33
N GLY A 224 14.68 -10.70 18.80
CA GLY A 224 13.37 -10.48 19.41
C GLY A 224 13.31 -11.04 20.83
N ARG A 225 12.88 -10.21 21.78
CA ARG A 225 12.50 -10.64 23.14
C ARG A 225 11.12 -11.31 23.15
#